data_AF-A0A0N1IEW0-F1
#
_entry.id   AF-A0A0N1IEW0-F1
#
_cell.length_a   1.000
_cell.length_b   1.000
_cell.length_c   1.000
_cell.angle_alpha   90.00
_cell.angle_beta   90.00
_cell.angle_gamma   90.00
#
_symmetry.space_group_name_H-M   'P 1'
#
loop_
_entity.id
_entity.type
_entity.pdbx_description
1 polymer ?
#
loop_
_entity_poly.entity_id
_entity_poly.type
_entity_poly.pdbx_seq_one_letter_code
_entity_poly.pdbx_strand_id
1 'polypeptide(L)'
;MISEFANEKVFWTRKMNLKLVYFIKNNPNVWNPKHPKYTSVEHKDQTYAEFAALYGNKFSGQAVKNRWTNIRSTFANYLRKFKASRANGEEEYKINWHLWGPCQFLMKVNRTVKDSSLNLNESDEKNSSLIHNQYNSNDNIIDDTNTNSHCKAIAENLVKIFKKMQNDPFGLDKTQYGEVGQTVSKRLSEMDSYDAAKAVVKITEILLLYDKQNLLNPNNFKNEL
;
A
#
# COMPACT_ATOMS: atom_id res chain seq x y z
N MET A 1 -11.24 18.69 21.18
CA MET A 1 -10.11 19.18 20.35
C MET A 1 -9.82 18.14 19.26
N ILE A 2 -10.64 18.09 18.21
CA ILE A 2 -10.56 17.14 17.09
C ILE A 2 -10.22 17.91 15.81
N SER A 3 -9.28 18.85 15.91
CA SER A 3 -9.06 19.89 14.91
C SER A 3 -7.60 19.92 14.47
N GLU A 4 -7.17 18.88 13.76
CA GLU A 4 -5.98 18.96 12.88
C GLU A 4 -5.87 17.78 11.91
N PHE A 5 -6.53 16.64 12.18
CA PHE A 5 -6.48 15.45 11.31
C PHE A 5 -7.39 15.52 10.06
N ALA A 6 -8.20 16.57 9.90
CA ALA A 6 -9.22 16.64 8.86
C ALA A 6 -8.77 17.26 7.51
N ASN A 7 -7.52 17.70 7.39
CA ASN A 7 -7.08 18.50 6.23
C ASN A 7 -6.52 17.73 5.03
N GLU A 8 -6.33 16.41 5.11
CA GLU A 8 -6.04 15.59 3.91
C GLU A 8 -7.17 14.58 3.66
N LYS A 9 -8.17 15.01 2.88
CA LYS A 9 -9.30 14.17 2.37
C LYS A 9 -8.86 13.18 1.27
N VAL A 10 -7.62 12.72 1.30
CA VAL A 10 -6.99 12.04 0.18
C VAL A 10 -6.43 10.68 0.60
N PHE A 11 -7.09 9.63 0.13
CA PHE A 11 -6.64 8.25 0.36
C PHE A 11 -5.72 7.77 -0.76
N TRP A 12 -4.46 7.48 -0.43
CA TRP A 12 -3.44 7.06 -1.40
C TRP A 12 -3.40 5.55 -1.60
N THR A 13 -4.10 5.03 -2.60
CA THR A 13 -4.04 3.60 -2.94
C THR A 13 -2.67 3.19 -3.51
N ARG A 14 -2.35 1.90 -3.49
CA ARG A 14 -1.13 1.33 -4.10
C ARG A 14 -1.03 1.68 -5.60
N LYS A 15 -2.16 1.60 -6.32
CA LYS A 15 -2.25 1.95 -7.73
C LYS A 15 -1.97 3.45 -7.96
N MET A 16 -2.49 4.33 -7.10
CA MET A 16 -2.20 5.76 -7.18
C MET A 16 -0.74 6.07 -6.88
N ASN A 17 -0.16 5.42 -5.87
CA ASN A 17 1.27 5.55 -5.57
C ASN A 17 2.13 5.11 -6.75
N LEU A 18 1.82 3.97 -7.39
CA LEU A 18 2.51 3.51 -8.58
C LEU A 18 2.39 4.52 -9.74
N LYS A 19 1.18 5.01 -10.02
CA LYS A 19 0.94 6.05 -11.03
C LYS A 19 1.76 7.31 -10.74
N LEU A 20 1.82 7.75 -9.48
CA LEU A 20 2.64 8.89 -9.06
C LEU A 20 4.12 8.64 -9.35
N VAL A 21 4.66 7.47 -8.97
CA VAL A 21 6.08 7.16 -9.22
C VAL A 21 6.38 7.16 -10.72
N TYR A 22 5.53 6.57 -11.55
CA TYR A 22 5.72 6.58 -13.01
C TYR A 22 5.60 7.97 -13.62
N PHE A 23 4.63 8.77 -13.16
CA PHE A 23 4.49 10.15 -13.60
C PHE A 23 5.74 10.97 -13.25
N ILE A 24 6.24 10.86 -12.01
CA ILE A 24 7.45 11.56 -11.58
C ILE A 24 8.66 11.08 -12.37
N LYS A 25 8.82 9.77 -12.60
CA LYS A 25 9.90 9.21 -13.43
C LYS A 25 9.97 9.88 -14.80
N ASN A 26 8.82 10.16 -15.42
CA ASN A 26 8.73 10.83 -16.72
C ASN A 26 8.89 12.36 -16.66
N ASN A 27 8.89 12.96 -15.46
CA ASN A 27 9.02 14.40 -15.24
C ASN A 27 10.32 14.72 -14.46
N PRO A 28 11.48 14.77 -15.15
CA PRO A 28 12.80 14.90 -14.53
C PRO A 28 13.04 16.21 -13.77
N ASN A 29 12.26 17.26 -14.04
CA ASN A 29 12.30 18.51 -13.27
C ASN A 29 12.03 18.32 -11.77
N VAL A 30 11.40 17.21 -11.36
CA VAL A 30 11.07 16.97 -9.96
C VAL A 30 12.15 16.16 -9.21
N TRP A 31 12.94 15.35 -9.91
CA TRP A 31 13.84 14.38 -9.26
C TRP A 31 15.27 14.36 -9.78
N ASN A 32 15.56 14.93 -10.95
CA ASN A 32 16.88 14.92 -11.56
C ASN A 32 17.58 16.28 -11.35
N PRO A 33 18.62 16.36 -10.49
CA PRO A 33 19.39 17.58 -10.27
C PRO A 33 20.06 18.16 -11.52
N LYS A 34 20.30 17.33 -12.54
CA LYS A 34 20.88 17.78 -13.82
C LYS A 34 19.84 18.42 -14.75
N HIS A 35 18.55 18.35 -14.41
CA HIS A 35 17.50 18.95 -15.23
C HIS A 35 17.49 20.47 -15.05
N PRO A 36 17.44 21.28 -16.13
CA PRO A 36 17.52 22.75 -16.02
C PRO A 36 16.46 23.37 -15.10
N LYS A 37 15.28 22.76 -15.05
CA LYS A 37 14.15 23.22 -14.22
C LYS A 37 14.12 22.63 -12.81
N TYR A 38 15.13 21.88 -12.38
CA TYR A 38 15.14 21.21 -11.08
C TYR A 38 15.11 22.18 -9.88
N THR A 39 15.79 23.31 -10.01
CA THR A 39 15.83 24.34 -8.96
C THR A 39 14.56 25.17 -8.91
N SER A 40 13.80 25.26 -10.01
CA SER A 40 12.57 26.05 -10.09
C SER A 40 11.44 25.43 -9.28
N VAL A 41 11.06 26.08 -8.18
CA VAL A 41 9.94 25.68 -7.33
C VAL A 41 8.63 25.71 -8.11
N GLU A 42 8.41 26.78 -8.89
CA GLU A 42 7.23 26.95 -9.74
C GLU A 42 7.01 25.76 -10.67
N HIS A 43 8.03 25.33 -11.42
CA HIS A 43 7.90 24.20 -12.33
C HIS A 43 7.66 22.86 -11.61
N LYS A 44 8.19 22.69 -10.39
CA LYS A 44 7.91 21.49 -9.58
C LYS A 44 6.47 21.49 -9.10
N ASP A 45 5.99 22.62 -8.60
CA ASP A 45 4.63 22.79 -8.11
C ASP A 45 3.60 22.67 -9.26
N GLN A 46 3.93 23.15 -10.46
CA GLN A 46 3.15 22.92 -11.67
C GLN A 46 3.03 21.42 -11.99
N THR A 47 4.14 20.67 -11.99
CA THR A 47 4.11 19.21 -12.22
C THR A 47 3.28 18.48 -11.17
N TYR A 48 3.33 18.91 -9.90
CA TYR A 48 2.46 18.33 -8.88
C TYR A 48 0.98 18.66 -9.11
N ALA A 49 0.67 19.88 -9.56
CA ALA A 49 -0.69 20.28 -9.92
C ALA A 49 -1.22 19.50 -11.13
N GLU A 50 -0.39 19.23 -12.14
CA GLU A 50 -0.74 18.40 -13.29
C GLU A 50 -1.15 16.98 -12.88
N PHE A 51 -0.38 16.35 -11.98
CA PHE A 51 -0.77 15.03 -11.45
C PHE A 51 -2.07 15.10 -10.66
N ALA A 52 -2.25 16.14 -9.84
CA ALA A 52 -3.46 16.33 -9.04
C ALA A 52 -4.70 16.50 -9.94
N ALA A 53 -4.57 17.20 -11.06
CA ALA A 53 -5.65 17.42 -12.02
C ALA A 53 -6.22 16.11 -12.62
N LEU A 54 -5.41 15.04 -12.71
CA LEU A 54 -5.88 13.71 -13.15
C LEU A 54 -6.93 13.09 -12.22
N TYR A 55 -7.05 13.59 -10.99
CA TYR A 55 -7.98 13.12 -9.96
C TYR A 55 -9.03 14.18 -9.59
N GLY A 56 -9.09 15.29 -10.34
CA GLY A 56 -10.04 16.39 -10.16
C GLY A 56 -9.86 17.16 -8.86
N ASN A 57 -10.90 17.92 -8.47
CA ASN A 57 -10.86 18.89 -7.36
C ASN A 57 -10.70 18.27 -5.95
N LYS A 58 -10.59 16.95 -5.84
CA LYS A 58 -10.38 16.24 -4.56
C LYS A 58 -8.90 16.20 -4.16
N PHE A 59 -8.01 16.62 -5.04
CA PHE A 59 -6.57 16.44 -4.92
C PHE A 59 -5.85 17.77 -5.14
N SER A 60 -5.00 18.17 -4.20
CA SER A 60 -4.16 19.36 -4.36
C SER A 60 -2.75 18.98 -4.78
N GLY A 61 -2.07 19.85 -5.52
CA GLY A 61 -0.64 19.69 -5.82
C GLY A 61 0.20 19.54 -4.55
N GLN A 62 -0.20 20.20 -3.46
CA GLN A 62 0.47 20.08 -2.16
C GLN A 62 0.36 18.65 -1.59
N ALA A 63 -0.80 17.99 -1.69
CA ALA A 63 -0.96 16.60 -1.26
C ALA A 63 -0.06 15.65 -2.08
N VAL A 64 0.07 15.90 -3.39
CA VAL A 64 1.00 15.16 -4.27
C VAL A 64 2.45 15.34 -3.83
N LYS A 65 2.86 16.59 -3.56
CA LYS A 65 4.20 16.94 -3.08
C LYS A 65 4.54 16.26 -1.75
N ASN A 66 3.62 16.31 -0.78
CA ASN A 66 3.76 15.64 0.51
C ASN A 66 3.94 14.14 0.31
N ARG A 67 3.10 13.52 -0.53
CA ARG A 67 3.16 12.09 -0.78
C ARG A 67 4.45 11.67 -1.47
N TRP A 68 4.87 12.40 -2.50
CA TRP A 68 6.13 12.13 -3.19
C TRP A 68 7.33 12.25 -2.25
N THR A 69 7.33 13.26 -1.37
CA THR A 69 8.36 13.42 -0.34
C THR A 69 8.43 12.20 0.57
N ASN A 70 7.29 11.69 1.03
CA ASN A 70 7.22 10.47 1.85
C ASN A 70 7.77 9.25 1.09
N ILE A 71 7.36 9.03 -0.15
CA ILE A 71 7.85 7.93 -1.00
C ILE A 71 9.38 8.01 -1.14
N ARG A 72 9.92 9.19 -1.48
CA ARG A 72 11.36 9.39 -1.64
C ARG A 72 12.14 9.14 -0.36
N SER A 73 11.62 9.58 0.79
CA SER A 73 12.21 9.32 2.11
C SER A 73 12.22 7.83 2.45
N THR A 74 11.11 7.12 2.22
CA THR A 74 11.05 5.66 2.40
C THR A 74 12.05 4.95 1.49
N PHE A 75 12.16 5.36 0.23
CA PHE A 75 13.14 4.81 -0.70
C PHE A 75 14.57 5.02 -0.21
N ALA A 76 14.93 6.23 0.23
CA ALA A 76 16.26 6.54 0.76
C ALA A 76 16.62 5.68 1.99
N ASN A 77 15.64 5.40 2.85
CA ASN A 77 15.83 4.51 3.99
C ASN A 77 16.11 3.06 3.58
N TYR A 78 15.33 2.51 2.64
CA TYR A 78 15.60 1.17 2.09
C TYR A 78 16.94 1.10 1.38
N LEU A 79 17.29 2.14 0.60
CA LEU A 79 18.58 2.22 -0.09
C LEU A 79 19.76 2.22 0.89
N ARG A 80 19.64 2.93 2.02
CA ARG A 80 20.67 2.92 3.07
C ARG A 80 20.85 1.54 3.69
N LYS A 81 19.74 0.85 4.01
CA LYS A 81 19.76 -0.52 4.56
C LYS A 81 20.38 -1.51 3.56
N PHE A 82 19.96 -1.44 2.30
CA PHE A 82 20.50 -2.27 1.21
C PHE A 82 22.01 -2.07 0.99
N LYS A 83 22.49 -0.82 1.07
CA LYS A 83 23.93 -0.55 0.98
C LYS A 83 24.70 -1.06 2.20
N ALA A 84 24.13 -0.95 3.40
CA ALA A 84 24.76 -1.41 4.63
C ALA A 84 24.90 -2.94 4.67
N SER A 85 23.85 -3.69 4.30
CA SER A 85 23.91 -5.16 4.25
C SER A 85 24.96 -5.66 3.26
N ARG A 86 25.09 -5.00 2.10
CA ARG A 86 26.11 -5.34 1.09
C ARG A 86 27.53 -5.08 1.59
N ALA A 87 27.74 -4.05 2.41
CA ALA A 87 29.04 -3.75 2.99
C ALA A 87 29.44 -4.75 4.10
N ASN A 88 28.46 -5.29 4.83
CA ASN A 88 28.67 -6.23 5.92
C ASN A 88 28.85 -7.69 5.46
N GLY A 89 28.69 -7.98 4.17
CA GLY A 89 28.74 -9.36 3.65
C GLY A 89 27.59 -10.25 4.14
N GLU A 90 26.52 -9.65 4.66
CA GLU A 90 25.29 -10.35 5.06
C GLU A 90 24.53 -10.86 3.83
N GLU A 91 23.70 -11.90 4.01
CA GLU A 91 22.79 -12.40 2.97
C GLU A 91 21.98 -11.25 2.33
N GLU A 92 21.67 -11.41 1.04
CA GLU A 92 21.03 -10.38 0.21
C GLU A 92 19.79 -9.78 0.90
N TYR A 93 19.87 -8.49 1.27
CA TYR A 93 18.77 -7.78 1.91
C TYR A 93 17.59 -7.65 0.95
N LYS A 94 16.58 -8.50 1.14
CA LYS A 94 15.36 -8.53 0.31
C LYS A 94 14.42 -7.39 0.70
N ILE A 95 14.25 -6.44 -0.21
CA ILE A 95 13.31 -5.31 -0.03
C ILE A 95 11.95 -5.68 -0.61
N ASN A 96 10.97 -5.89 0.27
CA ASN A 96 9.58 -6.24 -0.11
C ASN A 96 8.66 -5.01 -0.29
N TRP A 97 9.23 -3.80 -0.37
CA TRP A 97 8.44 -2.59 -0.56
C TRP A 97 7.97 -2.45 -2.00
N HIS A 98 6.67 -2.32 -2.20
CA HIS A 98 6.05 -2.34 -3.54
C HIS A 98 6.49 -1.24 -4.52
N LEU A 99 7.02 -0.13 -4.01
CA LEU A 99 7.56 0.94 -4.85
C LEU A 99 9.08 0.83 -5.01
N TRP A 100 9.73 -0.19 -4.44
CA TRP A 100 11.17 -0.37 -4.53
C TRP A 100 11.64 -0.41 -5.98
N GLY A 101 11.15 -1.38 -6.77
CA GLY A 101 11.46 -1.51 -8.20
C GLY A 101 11.12 -0.23 -8.98
N PRO A 102 9.86 0.28 -8.90
CA PRO A 102 9.48 1.53 -9.56
C PRO A 102 10.35 2.74 -9.23
N CYS A 103 10.90 2.85 -8.01
CA CYS A 103 11.76 3.96 -7.58
C CYS A 103 13.24 3.80 -7.94
N GLN A 104 13.68 2.67 -8.51
CA GLN A 104 15.10 2.42 -8.83
C GLN A 104 15.71 3.45 -9.79
N PHE A 105 14.92 4.18 -10.58
CA PHE A 105 15.43 5.27 -11.42
C PHE A 105 16.13 6.37 -10.61
N LEU A 106 15.76 6.56 -9.34
CA LEU A 106 16.40 7.51 -8.43
C LEU A 106 17.85 7.13 -8.10
N MET A 107 18.24 5.85 -8.28
CA MET A 107 19.62 5.42 -8.08
C MET A 107 20.55 5.94 -9.17
N LYS A 108 20.05 6.15 -10.39
CA LYS A 108 20.85 6.54 -11.56
C LYS A 108 21.46 7.95 -11.40
N VAL A 109 20.86 8.79 -10.56
CA VAL A 109 21.32 10.16 -10.28
C VAL A 109 22.59 10.20 -9.44
N ASN A 110 22.78 9.21 -8.55
CA ASN A 110 23.88 9.18 -7.59
C ASN A 110 25.09 8.37 -8.06
N ARG A 111 25.13 7.93 -9.34
CA ARG A 111 26.31 7.26 -9.90
C ARG A 111 27.40 8.29 -10.16
N THR A 112 28.23 8.54 -9.16
CA THR A 112 29.62 8.96 -9.38
C THR A 112 30.34 7.83 -10.11
N VAL A 113 31.21 8.18 -11.05
CA VAL A 113 31.85 7.32 -12.09
C VAL A 113 32.68 6.12 -11.55
N LYS A 114 32.64 5.81 -10.25
CA LYS A 114 33.48 4.79 -9.62
C LYS A 114 32.88 3.37 -9.53
N ASP A 115 31.59 3.19 -9.83
CA ASP A 115 30.88 1.89 -9.72
C ASP A 115 30.59 1.25 -11.09
N SER A 116 31.62 1.10 -11.93
CA SER A 116 31.53 0.55 -13.30
C SER A 116 31.32 -0.98 -13.38
N SER A 117 30.90 -1.65 -12.31
CA SER A 117 30.78 -3.13 -12.26
C SER A 117 29.36 -3.67 -12.08
N LEU A 118 28.33 -2.88 -12.35
CA LEU A 118 26.95 -3.38 -12.35
C LEU A 118 26.50 -3.69 -13.79
N ASN A 119 26.75 -4.94 -14.21
CA ASN A 119 26.03 -5.57 -15.31
C ASN A 119 24.53 -5.50 -15.01
N LEU A 120 23.84 -4.60 -15.69
CA LEU A 120 22.39 -4.66 -15.84
C LEU A 120 22.15 -5.57 -17.02
N ASN A 121 21.78 -6.83 -16.74
CA ASN A 121 21.17 -7.67 -17.76
C ASN A 121 19.86 -6.99 -18.18
N GLU A 122 19.96 -6.29 -19.28
CA GLU A 122 18.86 -5.86 -20.11
C GLU A 122 18.29 -7.13 -20.74
N SER A 123 17.14 -7.58 -20.27
CA SER A 123 16.37 -8.62 -20.94
C SER A 123 14.90 -8.24 -20.88
N ASP A 124 14.51 -7.57 -21.97
CA ASP A 124 13.30 -7.79 -22.76
C ASP A 124 11.93 -7.61 -22.09
N GLU A 125 11.33 -6.47 -22.44
CA GLU A 125 9.89 -6.41 -22.73
C GLU A 125 9.54 -7.41 -23.84
N LYS A 126 8.75 -8.42 -23.51
CA LYS A 126 7.60 -8.94 -24.27
C LYS A 126 7.08 -10.22 -23.62
N ASN A 127 5.89 -10.17 -23.03
CA ASN A 127 4.76 -11.00 -23.44
C ASN A 127 3.57 -10.81 -22.50
N SER A 128 2.52 -10.25 -23.10
CA SER A 128 1.13 -10.47 -22.75
C SER A 128 0.81 -11.96 -22.92
N SER A 129 0.36 -12.65 -21.86
CA SER A 129 -0.77 -13.59 -21.91
C SER A 129 -0.91 -14.38 -20.60
N LEU A 130 -2.14 -14.39 -20.09
CA LEU A 130 -2.87 -15.55 -19.57
C LEU A 130 -2.17 -16.43 -18.52
N ILE A 131 -2.62 -16.34 -17.26
CA ILE A 131 -2.69 -17.51 -16.39
C ILE A 131 -4.14 -17.68 -15.94
N HIS A 132 -4.75 -18.69 -16.56
CA HIS A 132 -5.95 -19.41 -16.18
C HIS A 132 -5.62 -20.36 -15.02
N ASN A 133 -6.66 -20.96 -14.44
CA ASN A 133 -6.69 -22.01 -13.41
C ASN A 133 -6.74 -21.46 -11.96
N GLN A 134 -7.65 -21.90 -11.09
CA GLN A 134 -8.66 -22.94 -11.20
C GLN A 134 -9.70 -22.65 -10.11
N TYR A 135 -10.96 -22.51 -10.52
CA TYR A 135 -12.08 -22.60 -9.59
C TYR A 135 -12.25 -24.07 -9.24
N ASN A 136 -12.11 -24.42 -7.97
CA ASN A 136 -12.75 -25.60 -7.41
C ASN A 136 -13.78 -25.10 -6.39
N SER A 137 -15.00 -24.88 -6.88
CA SER A 137 -16.20 -24.95 -6.06
C SER A 137 -16.38 -26.40 -5.65
N ASN A 138 -16.38 -26.66 -4.35
CA ASN A 138 -17.18 -27.74 -3.79
C ASN A 138 -18.08 -27.10 -2.74
N ASP A 139 -19.30 -26.81 -3.16
CA ASP A 139 -20.43 -26.67 -2.26
C ASP A 139 -20.68 -28.03 -1.63
N ASN A 140 -20.58 -28.10 -0.31
CA ASN A 140 -21.29 -29.08 0.49
C ASN A 140 -21.86 -28.35 1.70
N ILE A 141 -23.17 -28.10 1.62
CA ILE A 141 -24.03 -27.75 2.74
C ILE A 141 -24.24 -29.05 3.54
N ILE A 142 -24.07 -29.01 4.86
CA ILE A 142 -24.89 -29.68 5.90
C ILE A 142 -24.41 -29.20 7.28
N ASP A 143 -25.25 -28.35 7.87
CA ASP A 143 -25.88 -28.50 9.18
C ASP A 143 -25.15 -28.20 10.51
N ASP A 144 -26.01 -28.03 11.50
CA ASP A 144 -26.11 -27.05 12.57
C ASP A 144 -25.11 -27.10 13.75
N THR A 145 -25.11 -25.99 14.50
CA THR A 145 -24.71 -25.79 15.93
C THR A 145 -23.29 -25.35 16.34
N ASN A 146 -22.30 -25.13 15.46
CA ASN A 146 -20.93 -24.76 15.92
C ASN A 146 -20.38 -23.38 15.46
N THR A 147 -21.25 -22.53 14.89
CA THR A 147 -20.86 -21.32 14.14
C THR A 147 -20.52 -20.09 15.01
N ASN A 148 -20.94 -20.07 16.28
CA ASN A 148 -20.88 -18.86 17.11
C ASN A 148 -19.48 -18.58 17.70
N SER A 149 -18.64 -19.62 17.82
CA SER A 149 -17.24 -19.52 18.28
C SER A 149 -16.29 -19.05 17.16
N HIS A 150 -16.55 -19.50 15.92
CA HIS A 150 -15.68 -19.26 14.78
C HIS A 150 -15.76 -17.80 14.30
N CYS A 151 -16.98 -17.25 14.18
CA CYS A 151 -17.19 -15.85 13.78
C CYS A 151 -16.61 -14.86 14.79
N LYS A 152 -16.64 -15.19 16.08
CA LYS A 152 -16.02 -14.41 17.16
C LYS A 152 -14.50 -14.37 17.02
N ALA A 153 -13.89 -15.52 16.75
CA ALA A 153 -12.45 -15.59 16.49
C ALA A 153 -12.06 -14.81 15.22
N ILE A 154 -12.88 -14.86 14.17
CA ILE A 154 -12.67 -14.09 12.94
C ILE A 154 -12.71 -12.58 13.22
N ALA A 155 -13.75 -12.09 13.88
CA ALA A 155 -13.92 -10.66 14.15
C ALA A 155 -12.80 -10.06 15.02
N GLU A 156 -12.44 -10.74 16.12
CA GLU A 156 -11.37 -10.30 17.01
C GLU A 156 -10.01 -10.23 16.31
N ASN A 157 -9.77 -11.17 15.39
CA ASN A 157 -8.53 -11.18 14.62
C ASN A 157 -8.52 -10.15 13.51
N LEU A 158 -9.64 -9.90 12.83
CA LEU A 158 -9.74 -8.81 11.86
C LEU A 158 -9.45 -7.46 12.54
N VAL A 159 -9.99 -7.19 13.72
CA VAL A 159 -9.66 -5.98 14.50
C VAL A 159 -8.15 -5.88 14.79
N LYS A 160 -7.51 -7.00 15.14
CA LYS A 160 -6.06 -7.05 15.40
C LYS A 160 -5.23 -6.84 14.13
N ILE A 161 -5.71 -7.34 12.98
CA ILE A 161 -5.11 -7.17 11.66
C ILE A 161 -5.17 -5.70 11.24
N PHE A 162 -6.34 -5.06 11.34
CA PHE A 162 -6.49 -3.65 10.96
C PHE A 162 -5.72 -2.70 11.89
N LYS A 163 -5.59 -3.01 13.18
CA LYS A 163 -4.70 -2.25 14.10
C LYS A 163 -3.22 -2.43 13.79
N LYS A 164 -2.79 -3.62 13.35
CA LYS A 164 -1.39 -3.89 12.95
C LYS A 164 -1.04 -3.36 11.55
N MET A 165 -2.01 -3.24 10.65
CA MET A 165 -1.84 -2.67 9.30
C MET A 165 -1.36 -1.22 9.28
N GLN A 166 -1.57 -0.46 10.36
CA GLN A 166 -0.98 0.89 10.50
C GLN A 166 0.55 0.86 10.67
N ASN A 167 1.14 -0.25 11.12
CA ASN A 167 2.55 -0.32 11.51
C ASN A 167 3.38 -1.37 10.74
N ASP A 168 2.78 -2.46 10.23
CA ASP A 168 3.46 -3.45 9.39
C ASP A 168 2.42 -4.29 8.60
N PRO A 169 2.26 -4.09 7.28
CA PRO A 169 1.23 -4.75 6.49
C PRO A 169 1.48 -6.24 6.21
N PHE A 170 2.68 -6.78 6.51
CA PHE A 170 3.08 -8.13 6.07
C PHE A 170 3.49 -9.09 7.20
N GLY A 171 3.28 -8.73 8.47
CA GLY A 171 3.39 -9.67 9.59
C GLY A 171 2.22 -10.67 9.72
N LEU A 172 1.49 -10.94 8.63
CA LEU A 172 0.20 -11.64 8.65
C LEU A 172 0.28 -13.12 8.28
N ASP A 173 1.39 -13.57 7.69
CA ASP A 173 1.57 -14.90 7.10
C ASP A 173 1.54 -16.05 8.13
N LYS A 174 1.53 -15.73 9.43
CA LYS A 174 1.58 -16.71 10.53
C LYS A 174 0.29 -16.79 11.37
N THR A 175 -0.79 -16.15 10.93
CA THR A 175 -2.06 -16.16 11.69
C THR A 175 -3.17 -16.85 10.93
N GLN A 176 -4.05 -17.53 11.66
CA GLN A 176 -5.20 -18.28 11.12
C GLN A 176 -6.14 -17.48 10.20
N TYR A 177 -6.06 -16.14 10.17
CA TYR A 177 -6.86 -15.27 9.29
C TYR A 177 -6.01 -14.29 8.46
N GLY A 178 -4.70 -14.53 8.36
CA GLY A 178 -3.80 -13.71 7.56
C GLY A 178 -4.21 -13.66 6.08
N GLU A 179 -4.66 -14.79 5.54
CA GLU A 179 -5.14 -14.93 4.16
C GLU A 179 -6.38 -14.06 3.88
N VAL A 180 -7.30 -13.95 4.84
CA VAL A 180 -8.48 -13.08 4.74
C VAL A 180 -8.04 -11.62 4.71
N GLY A 181 -7.13 -11.23 5.62
CA GLY A 181 -6.57 -9.88 5.64
C GLY A 181 -5.85 -9.50 4.34
N GLN A 182 -5.07 -10.43 3.77
CA GLN A 182 -4.42 -10.26 2.47
C GLN A 182 -5.44 -10.13 1.33
N THR A 183 -6.47 -10.98 1.32
CA THR A 183 -7.52 -10.98 0.29
C THR A 183 -8.32 -9.67 0.32
N VAL A 184 -8.74 -9.22 1.50
CA VAL A 184 -9.42 -7.93 1.68
C VAL A 184 -8.52 -6.78 1.25
N SER A 185 -7.25 -6.79 1.65
CA SER A 185 -6.29 -5.75 1.25
C SER A 185 -6.07 -5.69 -0.25
N LYS A 186 -5.93 -6.86 -0.89
CA LYS A 186 -5.79 -6.98 -2.33
C LYS A 186 -7.02 -6.38 -3.02
N ARG A 187 -8.22 -6.77 -2.61
CA ARG A 187 -9.47 -6.25 -3.17
C ARG A 187 -9.64 -4.75 -2.97
N LEU A 188 -9.39 -4.22 -1.77
CA LEU A 188 -9.41 -2.78 -1.51
C LEU A 188 -8.38 -2.02 -2.36
N SER A 189 -7.24 -2.64 -2.67
CA SER A 189 -6.21 -2.03 -3.50
C SER A 189 -6.54 -2.01 -5.00
N GLU A 190 -7.45 -2.88 -5.45
CA GLU A 190 -7.95 -2.96 -6.83
C GLU A 190 -9.10 -1.97 -7.10
N MET A 191 -9.82 -1.56 -6.04
CA MET A 191 -10.96 -0.65 -6.10
C MET A 191 -10.58 0.80 -6.43
N ASP A 192 -11.56 1.55 -6.92
CA ASP A 192 -11.50 3.01 -6.97
C ASP A 192 -11.39 3.60 -5.55
N SER A 193 -10.84 4.81 -5.42
CA SER A 193 -10.62 5.43 -4.11
C SER A 193 -11.92 5.68 -3.34
N TYR A 194 -13.02 6.00 -4.03
CA TYR A 194 -14.30 6.25 -3.37
C TYR A 194 -14.94 4.96 -2.87
N ASP A 195 -14.98 3.92 -3.71
CA ASP A 195 -15.49 2.60 -3.38
C ASP A 195 -14.66 1.91 -2.31
N ALA A 196 -13.33 2.02 -2.38
CA ALA A 196 -12.43 1.52 -1.35
C ALA A 196 -12.71 2.17 0.00
N ALA A 197 -12.92 3.50 0.04
CA ALA A 197 -13.26 4.22 1.26
C ALA A 197 -14.61 3.75 1.83
N LYS A 198 -15.64 3.61 0.98
CA LYS A 198 -16.96 3.11 1.38
C LYS A 198 -16.91 1.69 1.90
N ALA A 199 -16.13 0.81 1.26
CA ALA A 199 -15.92 -0.56 1.69
C ALA A 199 -15.19 -0.63 3.04
N VAL A 200 -14.14 0.19 3.23
CA VAL A 200 -13.42 0.28 4.51
C VAL A 200 -14.32 0.74 5.66
N VAL A 201 -15.19 1.73 5.41
CA VAL A 201 -16.16 2.19 6.42
C VAL A 201 -17.09 1.04 6.83
N LYS A 202 -17.69 0.33 5.87
CA LYS A 202 -18.56 -0.81 6.15
C LYS A 202 -17.85 -1.95 6.89
N ILE A 203 -16.62 -2.27 6.48
CA ILE A 203 -15.80 -3.27 7.17
C ILE A 203 -15.59 -2.84 8.61
N THR A 204 -15.28 -1.57 8.84
CA THR A 204 -15.05 -1.02 10.18
C THR A 204 -16.31 -1.05 11.03
N GLU A 205 -17.48 -0.69 10.48
CA GLU A 205 -18.77 -0.78 11.15
C GLU A 205 -19.07 -2.21 11.62
N ILE A 206 -18.84 -3.20 10.77
CA ILE A 206 -19.01 -4.62 11.13
C ILE A 206 -18.06 -4.99 12.26
N LEU A 207 -16.79 -4.59 12.17
CA LEU A 207 -15.81 -4.92 13.21
C LEU A 207 -16.14 -4.27 14.56
N LEU A 208 -16.68 -3.05 14.55
CA LEU A 208 -17.13 -2.36 15.75
C LEU A 208 -18.41 -3.00 16.33
N LEU A 209 -19.31 -3.50 15.48
CA LEU A 209 -20.50 -4.23 15.94
C LEU A 209 -20.10 -5.49 16.70
N TYR A 210 -19.09 -6.22 16.22
CA TYR A 210 -18.61 -7.46 16.83
C TYR A 210 -17.52 -7.26 17.90
N ASP A 211 -17.23 -6.02 18.31
CA ASP A 211 -16.34 -5.75 19.45
C ASP A 211 -16.95 -6.31 20.75
N LYS A 212 -16.12 -6.95 21.61
CA LYS A 212 -16.56 -7.54 22.88
C LYS A 212 -17.24 -6.55 23.81
N GLN A 213 -16.83 -5.28 23.76
CA GLN A 213 -17.34 -4.22 24.61
C GLN A 213 -18.63 -3.61 24.07
N ASN A 214 -19.04 -3.97 22.85
CA ASN A 214 -20.28 -3.48 22.27
C ASN A 214 -21.48 -4.25 22.84
N LEU A 215 -22.38 -3.54 23.52
CA LEU A 215 -23.61 -4.11 24.10
C LEU A 215 -24.56 -4.67 23.03
N LEU A 216 -24.48 -4.17 21.81
CA LEU A 216 -25.27 -4.64 20.66
C LEU A 216 -24.58 -5.76 19.89
N ASN A 217 -23.45 -6.28 20.39
CA ASN A 217 -22.76 -7.39 19.74
C ASN A 217 -23.69 -8.60 19.68
N PRO A 218 -24.03 -9.11 18.48
CA PRO A 218 -24.90 -10.27 18.32
C PRO A 218 -24.45 -11.50 19.14
N ASN A 219 -23.14 -11.62 19.40
CA ASN A 219 -22.56 -12.73 20.16
C ASN A 219 -22.75 -12.61 21.69
N ASN A 220 -23.17 -11.45 22.19
CA ASN A 220 -23.45 -11.22 23.61
C ASN A 220 -24.86 -11.66 23.99
N PHE A 221 -25.77 -11.78 23.02
CA PHE A 221 -27.09 -12.36 23.20
C PHE A 221 -26.95 -13.90 23.12
N LYS A 222 -26.41 -14.52 24.16
CA LYS A 222 -26.56 -15.97 24.34
C LYS A 222 -27.96 -16.25 24.84
N ASN A 223 -28.69 -17.06 24.08
CA ASN A 223 -30.06 -17.50 24.36
C ASN A 223 -30.21 -18.03 25.80
N GLU A 224 -31.13 -17.44 26.55
CA GLU A 224 -31.88 -18.15 27.57
C GLU A 224 -32.77 -19.16 26.85
N LEU A 225 -32.30 -20.41 26.73
CA LEU A 225 -33.10 -21.60 26.42
C LEU A 225 -32.36 -22.84 26.93
#